data_AF-A0A7W0HDT2-F1
#
_entry.id   AF-A0A7W0HDT2-F1
#
_cell.length_a   1.000
_cell.length_b   1.000
_cell.length_c   1.000
_cell.angle_alpha   90.00
_cell.angle_beta   90.00
_cell.angle_gamma   90.00
#
_symmetry.space_group_name_H-M   'P 1'
#
loop_
_entity.id
_entity.type
_entity.pdbx_description
1 polymer ?
#
loop_
_entity_poly.entity_id
_entity_poly.type
_entity_poly.pdbx_seq_one_letter_code
_entity_poly.pdbx_strand_id
1 'polypeptide(L)'
;ITRFRWVAYAEAASLLALLVATFVKRVIEGPDLVPVLGPIHGILFLVYVVMVLQVRPSQAWGLGQTLLVIIASALPFGGFFVGTHLKETDNAAVNP
;
A
#
# COMPACT_ATOMS: atom_id res chain seq x y z
N ILE A 1 -0.54 -4.25 -14.19
CA ILE A 1 -1.35 -4.55 -12.99
C ILE A 1 -0.66 -5.55 -12.05
N THR A 2 -0.15 -6.69 -12.52
CA THR A 2 0.48 -7.72 -11.66
C THR A 2 1.68 -7.20 -10.84
N ARG A 3 2.59 -6.42 -11.44
CA ARG A 3 3.75 -5.82 -10.74
C ARG A 3 3.33 -4.85 -9.62
N PHE A 4 2.32 -4.02 -9.88
CA PHE A 4 1.76 -3.08 -8.90
C PHE A 4 1.18 -3.81 -7.68
N ARG A 5 0.47 -4.93 -7.90
CA ARG A 5 -0.10 -5.74 -6.81
C ARG A 5 0.99 -6.30 -5.89
N TRP A 6 2.09 -6.81 -6.47
CA TRP A 6 3.22 -7.31 -5.68
C TRP A 6 3.88 -6.21 -4.84
N VAL A 7 4.10 -5.02 -5.41
CA VAL A 7 4.64 -3.88 -4.67
C VAL A 7 3.69 -3.45 -3.55
N ALA A 8 2.38 -3.37 -3.81
CA ALA A 8 1.39 -3.03 -2.81
C ALA A 8 1.35 -4.05 -1.65
N TYR A 9 1.44 -5.35 -1.95
CA TYR A 9 1.52 -6.38 -0.92
C TYR A 9 2.82 -6.31 -0.11
N ALA A 10 3.96 -6.05 -0.77
CA ALA A 10 5.24 -5.89 -0.09
C ALA A 10 5.26 -4.66 0.84
N GLU A 11 4.69 -3.53 0.40
CA GLU A 11 4.55 -2.33 1.20
C GLU A 11 3.66 -2.58 2.43
N ALA A 12 2.48 -3.17 2.25
CA ALA A 12 1.57 -3.51 3.35
C ALA A 12 2.21 -4.49 4.34
N ALA A 13 2.93 -5.50 3.86
CA ALA A 13 3.67 -6.44 4.72
C ALA A 13 4.79 -5.74 5.51
N SER A 14 5.51 -4.80 4.89
CA SER A 14 6.57 -4.03 5.56
C SER A 14 6.02 -3.09 6.65
N LEU A 15 4.82 -2.52 6.44
CA LEU A 15 4.11 -1.73 7.45
C LEU A 15 3.71 -2.60 8.66
N LEU A 16 3.18 -3.80 8.42
CA LEU A 16 2.87 -4.76 9.48
C LEU A 16 4.13 -5.20 10.25
N ALA A 17 5.23 -5.45 9.54
CA ALA A 17 6.51 -5.79 10.17
C ALA A 17 7.03 -4.66 11.08
N LEU A 18 6.87 -3.39 10.68
CA LEU A 18 7.19 -2.23 11.50
C LEU A 18 6.32 -2.12 12.76
N LEU A 19 5.02 -2.41 12.64
CA LEU A 19 4.12 -2.43 13.79
C LEU A 19 4.54 -3.51 14.80
N VAL A 20 4.86 -4.72 14.32
CA VAL A 20 5.35 -5.81 15.16
C VAL A 20 6.69 -5.44 15.80
N ALA A 21 7.64 -4.90 15.05
CA ALA A 21 8.94 -4.48 15.59
C ALA A 21 8.79 -3.40 16.68
N THR A 22 7.88 -2.44 16.49
CA THR A 22 7.59 -1.41 17.48
C THR A 22 6.95 -2.01 18.74
N PHE A 23 6.04 -2.97 18.60
CA PHE A 23 5.42 -3.68 19.72
C PHE A 23 6.46 -4.50 20.50
N VAL A 24 7.28 -5.28 19.81
CA VAL A 24 8.35 -6.09 20.42
C VAL A 24 9.32 -5.21 21.20
N LYS A 25 9.76 -4.09 20.61
CA LYS A 25 10.64 -3.12 21.28
C LYS A 25 10.02 -2.53 22.54
N ARG A 26 8.74 -2.11 22.48
CA ARG A 26 8.12 -1.30 23.54
C ARG A 26 7.40 -2.10 24.61
N VAL A 27 6.95 -3.32 24.31
CA VAL A 27 6.15 -4.15 25.22
C VAL A 27 6.96 -5.33 25.75
N ILE A 28 7.86 -5.87 24.93
CA ILE A 28 8.62 -7.09 25.25
C ILE A 28 10.11 -6.76 25.46
N GLU A 29 10.48 -5.47 25.51
CA GLU A 29 11.86 -4.96 25.67
C GLU A 29 12.88 -5.65 24.73
N GLY A 30 12.42 -6.04 23.54
CA GLY A 30 13.22 -6.78 22.56
C GLY A 30 14.19 -5.91 21.74
N PRO A 31 14.98 -6.53 20.85
CA PRO A 31 15.94 -5.83 20.01
C PRO A 31 15.28 -4.77 19.11
N ASP A 32 15.96 -3.64 18.93
CA ASP A 32 15.46 -2.53 18.12
C ASP A 32 15.67 -2.78 16.62
N LEU A 33 14.65 -3.35 15.98
CA LEU A 33 14.63 -3.60 14.53
C LEU A 33 14.11 -2.41 13.70
N VAL A 34 13.59 -1.38 14.36
CA VAL A 34 13.00 -0.20 13.70
C VAL A 34 14.01 0.57 12.82
N PRO A 35 15.29 0.74 13.21
CA PRO A 35 16.29 1.41 12.36
C PRO A 35 16.57 0.71 11.03
N VAL A 36 16.30 -0.61 10.94
CA VAL A 36 16.49 -1.39 9.71
C VAL A 36 15.18 -1.47 8.92
N LEU A 37 14.08 -1.79 9.59
CA LEU A 37 12.77 -1.95 8.94
C LEU A 37 12.19 -0.61 8.46
N GLY A 38 12.50 0.50 9.14
CA GLY A 38 12.04 1.84 8.80
C GLY A 38 12.46 2.26 7.39
N PRO A 39 13.77 2.28 7.08
CA PRO A 39 14.26 2.56 5.73
C PRO A 39 13.72 1.62 4.66
N ILE A 40 13.61 0.31 4.95
CA ILE A 40 13.06 -0.68 4.01
C ILE A 40 11.61 -0.34 3.65
N HIS A 41 10.76 -0.08 4.64
CA HIS A 41 9.39 0.34 4.43
C HIS A 41 9.31 1.66 3.68
N GLY A 42 10.12 2.66 4.05
CA GLY A 42 10.15 3.96 3.38
C GLY A 42 10.47 3.85 1.88
N ILE A 43 11.43 3.01 1.51
CA ILE A 43 11.75 2.74 0.10
C ILE A 43 10.57 2.08 -0.61
N LEU A 44 9.96 1.05 -0.01
CA LEU A 44 8.80 0.37 -0.58
C LEU A 44 7.61 1.32 -0.78
N PHE A 45 7.35 2.21 0.17
CA PHE A 45 6.31 3.22 0.09
C PHE A 45 6.55 4.21 -1.07
N LEU A 46 7.79 4.68 -1.25
CA LEU A 46 8.14 5.54 -2.39
C LEU A 46 7.91 4.82 -3.74
N VAL A 47 8.31 3.55 -3.84
CA VAL A 47 8.06 2.74 -5.05
C VAL A 47 6.56 2.57 -5.29
N TYR A 48 5.77 2.33 -4.23
CA TYR A 48 4.32 2.26 -4.31
C TYR A 48 3.71 3.57 -4.82
N VAL A 49 4.09 4.73 -4.27
CA VAL A 49 3.60 6.05 -4.72
C VAL A 49 3.88 6.28 -6.21
N VAL A 50 5.09 5.98 -6.68
CA VAL A 50 5.43 6.09 -8.11
C VAL A 50 4.52 5.21 -8.96
N MET A 51 4.27 3.97 -8.52
CA MET A 51 3.40 3.06 -9.27
C MET A 51 1.93 3.52 -9.26
N VAL A 52 1.44 4.08 -8.15
CA VAL A 52 0.10 4.70 -8.10
C VAL A 52 -0.01 5.82 -9.12
N LEU A 53 1.00 6.69 -9.22
CA LEU A 53 1.03 7.78 -10.20
C LEU A 53 1.08 7.26 -11.65
N GLN A 54 1.74 6.13 -11.90
CA GLN A 54 1.75 5.48 -13.22
C GLN A 54 0.41 4.83 -13.58
N VAL A 55 -0.31 4.28 -12.60
CA VAL A 55 -1.62 3.63 -12.80
C VAL A 55 -2.75 4.66 -12.87
N ARG A 56 -2.60 5.83 -12.25
CA ARG A 56 -3.59 6.91 -12.21
C ARG A 56 -4.24 7.22 -13.59
N PRO A 57 -3.49 7.42 -14.69
CA PRO A 57 -4.09 7.72 -15.99
C PRO A 57 -4.93 6.56 -16.53
N SER A 58 -4.49 5.31 -16.30
CA SER A 58 -5.19 4.10 -16.77
C SER A 58 -6.50 3.83 -16.02
N GLN A 59 -6.66 4.39 -14.82
CA GLN A 59 -7.86 4.24 -13.99
C GLN A 59 -8.71 5.52 -13.96
N ALA A 60 -8.35 6.54 -14.76
CA ALA A 60 -9.01 7.85 -14.78
C ALA A 60 -9.15 8.50 -13.38
N TRP A 61 -8.21 8.24 -12.47
CA TRP A 61 -8.31 8.74 -11.09
C TRP A 61 -8.03 10.24 -11.00
N GLY A 62 -8.95 10.95 -10.32
CA GLY A 62 -8.73 12.32 -9.90
C GLY A 62 -7.60 12.45 -8.85
N LEU A 63 -7.16 13.68 -8.58
CA LEU A 63 -6.14 13.94 -7.55
C LEU A 63 -6.60 13.46 -6.16
N GLY A 64 -7.88 13.67 -5.83
CA GLY A 64 -8.47 13.22 -4.56
C GLY A 64 -8.42 11.70 -4.38
N GLN A 65 -8.81 10.92 -5.40
CA GLN A 65 -8.72 9.45 -5.36
C GLN A 65 -7.27 8.97 -5.26
N THR A 66 -6.35 9.61 -5.99
CA THR A 66 -4.92 9.27 -5.94
C THR A 66 -4.37 9.45 -4.52
N LEU A 67 -4.69 10.57 -3.87
CA LEU A 67 -4.29 10.83 -2.48
C LEU A 67 -4.96 9.86 -1.51
N LEU A 68 -6.23 9.54 -1.71
CA LEU A 68 -6.95 8.59 -0.88
C LEU A 68 -6.29 7.20 -0.94
N VAL A 69 -5.92 6.72 -2.13
CA VAL A 69 -5.22 5.44 -2.32
C VAL A 69 -3.84 5.44 -1.64
N ILE A 70 -3.09 6.53 -1.73
CA ILE A 70 -1.78 6.66 -1.05
C ILE A 70 -1.94 6.67 0.48
N ILE A 71 -2.87 7.46 1.00
CA ILE A 71 -3.15 7.52 2.44
C ILE A 71 -3.69 6.17 2.95
N ALA A 72 -4.48 5.50 2.12
CA ALA A 72 -5.02 4.18 2.41
C ALA A 72 -3.94 3.10 2.52
N SER A 73 -2.77 3.25 1.88
CA SER A 73 -1.66 2.29 2.03
C SER A 73 -0.98 2.42 3.39
N ALA A 74 -0.91 3.65 3.93
CA ALA A 74 -0.36 3.92 5.27
C ALA A 74 -1.30 3.50 6.42
N LEU A 75 -2.55 3.14 6.12
CA LEU A 75 -3.53 2.67 7.08
C LEU A 75 -3.77 1.16 6.91
N PRO A 76 -3.67 0.34 7.97
CA PRO A 76 -3.93 -1.10 7.87
C PRO A 76 -5.36 -1.46 7.38
N PHE A 77 -6.28 -0.49 7.38
CA PHE A 77 -7.68 -0.65 6.94
C PHE A 77 -8.05 0.14 5.66
N GLY A 78 -7.12 0.88 5.05
CA GLY A 78 -7.43 1.74 3.90
C GLY A 78 -7.84 0.96 2.64
N GLY A 79 -7.35 -0.27 2.50
CA GLY A 79 -7.71 -1.16 1.40
C GLY A 79 -9.22 -1.51 1.32
N PHE A 80 -9.97 -1.37 2.43
CA PHE A 80 -11.41 -1.67 2.45
C PHE A 80 -12.23 -0.72 1.56
N PHE A 81 -11.76 0.52 1.36
CA PHE A 81 -12.40 1.49 0.46
C PHE A 81 -11.90 1.41 -0.99
N VAL A 82 -10.73 0.82 -1.23
CA VAL A 82 -10.17 0.67 -2.59
C VAL A 82 -10.74 -0.56 -3.29
N GLY A 83 -11.08 -1.62 -2.53
CA GLY A 83 -11.69 -2.83 -3.08
C GLY A 83 -13.09 -2.64 -3.68
N THR A 84 -13.82 -1.60 -3.28
CA THR A 84 -15.14 -1.27 -3.86
C THR A 84 -15.04 -0.60 -5.22
N HIS A 85 -13.95 0.12 -5.50
CA HIS A 85 -13.77 0.85 -6.77
C HIS A 85 -13.02 0.07 -7.86
N LEU A 86 -12.30 -1.01 -7.51
CA LEU A 86 -11.62 -1.85 -8.50
C LEU A 86 -12.51 -2.92 -9.12
N LYS A 87 -13.69 -3.20 -8.52
CA LYS A 87 -14.58 -4.30 -8.94
C LYS A 87 -15.45 -3.95 -10.15
N GLU A 88 -15.60 -2.66 -10.46
CA GLU A 88 -16.52 -2.20 -11.50
C GLU A 88 -15.87 -2.14 -12.90
N THR A 89 -14.54 -2.05 -12.98
CA THR A 89 -13.81 -2.03 -14.26
C THR A 89 -13.47 -3.41 -14.82
N ASP A 90 -13.55 -4.49 -14.03
CA ASP A 90 -13.31 -5.86 -14.52
C ASP A 90 -14.54 -6.47 -15.22
N ASN A 91 -15.76 -6.03 -14.85
CA ASN A 91 -17.02 -6.53 -15.45
C ASN A 91 -17.40 -5.82 -16.77
N ALA A 92 -16.79 -4.68 -17.09
CA ALA A 92 -17.05 -3.95 -18.34
C ALA A 92 -16.20 -4.47 -19.52
N ALA A 93 -15.18 -5.29 -19.26
CA ALA A 93 -14.31 -5.89 -20.29
C ALA A 93 -14.69 -7.34 -20.64
N VAL A 94 -15.70 -7.91 -19.98
CA VAL A 94 -16.10 -9.34 -20.10
C VAL A 94 -17.47 -9.51 -20.79
N ASN A 95 -18.06 -8.46 -21.34
CA ASN A 95 -19.20 -8.57 -22.28
C ASN A 95 -18.99 -7.66 -23.49
N PRO A 96 -18.60 -8.21 -24.68
CA PRO A 96 -18.70 -7.49 -25.94
C PRO A 96 -20.16 -7.26 -26.36
#